data_AF-K9DDD6-F1
#
_entry.id   AF-K9DDD6-F1
#
_cell.length_a   1.000
_cell.length_b   1.000
_cell.length_c   1.000
_cell.angle_alpha   90.00
_cell.angle_beta   90.00
_cell.angle_gamma   90.00
#
_symmetry.space_group_name_H-M   'P 1'
#
loop_
_entity.id
_entity.type
_entity.pdbx_description
1 polymer ?
#
loop_
_entity_poly.entity_id
_entity_poly.type
_entity_poly.pdbx_seq_one_letter_code
_entity_poly.pdbx_strand_id
1 'polypeptide(L)'
;MKPAVIRQVKSLSMSCDRVGNLLLTKFSSQGASDLCIHIPASIVFWLLKHLPVNRDPQLKAPPAGPGITQADWDSPYVPRAQYVNCKELPGAIRMTFVLDRKPELTVVLDRGNVELMRQIMAMYTKDLIDLDAQ
;
A
#
# COMPACT_ATOMS: atom_id res chain seq x y z
N MET A 1 19.79 16.79 3.98
CA MET A 1 18.93 15.59 3.82
C MET A 1 17.49 16.04 3.75
N LYS A 2 16.69 15.61 2.75
CA LYS A 2 15.24 15.86 2.75
C LYS A 2 14.59 14.97 3.83
N PRO A 3 13.70 15.50 4.68
CA PRO A 3 13.06 14.73 5.74
C PRO A 3 12.21 13.59 5.15
N ALA A 4 12.17 12.45 5.86
CA ALA A 4 11.31 11.33 5.50
C ALA A 4 9.85 11.79 5.54
N VAL A 5 9.09 11.46 4.49
CA VAL A 5 7.68 11.85 4.41
C VAL A 5 6.86 10.82 5.18
N ILE A 6 6.41 11.18 6.38
CA ILE A 6 5.55 10.32 7.20
C ILE A 6 4.08 10.73 6.98
N ARG A 7 3.20 9.74 6.79
CA ARG A 7 1.77 9.94 6.51
C ARG A 7 0.92 9.00 7.36
N GLN A 8 0.02 9.56 8.15
CA GLN A 8 -1.02 8.79 8.82
C GLN A 8 -2.14 8.50 7.82
N VAL A 9 -2.37 7.22 7.52
CA VAL A 9 -3.34 6.81 6.49
C VAL A 9 -4.74 6.84 7.09
N LYS A 10 -5.68 7.45 6.36
CA LYS A 10 -7.11 7.45 6.66
C LYS A 10 -7.80 6.26 5.98
N SER A 11 -7.51 6.10 4.68
CA SER A 11 -8.03 5.04 3.83
C SER A 11 -7.09 4.85 2.64
N LEU A 12 -7.27 3.76 1.88
CA LEU A 12 -6.48 3.49 0.69
C LEU A 12 -7.33 2.78 -0.36
N SER A 13 -6.85 2.85 -1.60
CA SER A 13 -7.36 2.08 -2.73
C SER A 13 -6.17 1.49 -3.48
N MET A 14 -6.40 0.36 -4.16
CA MET A 14 -5.39 -0.23 -5.03
C MET A 14 -6.02 -0.64 -6.37
N SER A 15 -5.22 -0.62 -7.43
CA SER A 15 -5.62 -1.03 -8.78
C SER A 15 -4.45 -1.79 -9.41
N CYS A 16 -4.74 -2.95 -10.00
CA CYS A 16 -3.75 -3.75 -10.71
C CYS A 16 -3.57 -3.25 -12.16
N ASP A 17 -2.35 -3.28 -12.67
CA ASP A 17 -2.10 -3.07 -14.09
C ASP A 17 -2.64 -4.25 -14.92
N ARG A 18 -2.79 -4.06 -16.22
CA ARG A 18 -3.33 -5.09 -17.12
C ARG A 18 -2.44 -6.34 -17.23
N VAL A 19 -1.15 -6.21 -16.90
CA VAL A 19 -0.16 -7.28 -17.03
C VAL A 19 -0.06 -8.11 -15.75
N GLY A 20 -0.41 -7.56 -14.59
CA GLY A 20 -0.27 -8.24 -13.30
C GLY A 20 1.09 -8.02 -12.63
N ASN A 21 1.83 -6.99 -13.03
CA ASN A 21 3.16 -6.70 -12.49
C ASN A 21 3.12 -5.71 -11.32
N LEU A 22 2.13 -4.83 -11.31
CA LEU A 22 2.09 -3.66 -10.43
C LEU A 22 0.70 -3.45 -9.85
N LEU A 23 0.67 -3.15 -8.55
CA LEU A 23 -0.47 -2.54 -7.89
C LEU A 23 -0.19 -1.04 -7.69
N LEU A 24 -0.92 -0.19 -8.41
CA LEU A 24 -1.00 1.22 -8.09
C LEU A 24 -1.77 1.36 -6.77
N THR A 25 -1.11 1.91 -5.75
CA THR A 25 -1.69 2.12 -4.42
C THR A 25 -1.83 3.60 -4.16
N LYS A 26 -3.05 4.05 -3.89
CA LYS A 26 -3.36 5.44 -3.54
C LYS A 26 -3.73 5.53 -2.07
N PHE A 27 -2.95 6.28 -1.31
CA PHE A 27 -3.20 6.51 0.11
C PHE A 27 -3.87 7.86 0.30
N SER A 28 -4.98 7.88 1.04
CA SER A 28 -5.53 9.10 1.59
C SER A 28 -4.97 9.33 2.99
N SER A 29 -4.47 10.54 3.23
CA SER A 29 -3.73 10.88 4.46
C SER A 29 -4.50 11.85 5.34
N GLN A 30 -4.28 11.80 6.65
CA GLN A 30 -4.79 12.82 7.56
C GLN A 30 -4.02 14.14 7.36
N GLY A 31 -4.73 15.22 7.04
CA GLY A 31 -4.17 16.57 6.93
C GLY A 31 -3.19 16.80 5.78
N ALA A 32 -3.12 15.88 4.81
CA ALA A 32 -2.27 16.00 3.63
C ALA A 32 -2.98 15.45 2.39
N SER A 33 -2.56 15.91 1.21
CA SER A 33 -3.05 15.40 -0.08
C SER A 33 -2.81 13.90 -0.23
N ASP A 34 -3.67 13.26 -1.00
CA ASP A 34 -3.51 11.87 -1.41
C ASP A 34 -2.21 11.68 -2.19
N LEU A 35 -1.66 10.47 -2.12
CA LEU A 35 -0.42 10.12 -2.82
C LEU A 35 -0.52 8.72 -3.40
N CYS A 36 0.17 8.52 -4.53
CA CYS A 36 0.20 7.26 -5.24
C CYS A 36 1.62 6.68 -5.22
N ILE A 37 1.74 5.35 -5.16
CA ILE A 37 2.96 4.60 -5.45
C ILE A 37 2.64 3.35 -6.26
N HIS A 38 3.58 2.89 -7.07
CA HIS A 38 3.51 1.57 -7.70
C HIS A 38 4.17 0.53 -6.78
N ILE A 39 3.42 -0.49 -6.38
CA ILE A 39 3.93 -1.62 -5.58
C ILE A 39 4.08 -2.84 -6.50
N PRO A 40 5.30 -3.38 -6.70
CA PRO A 40 5.50 -4.62 -7.44
C PRO A 40 4.78 -5.83 -6.84
N ALA A 41 4.34 -6.75 -7.70
CA ALA A 41 3.69 -8.01 -7.31
C ALA A 41 4.49 -8.78 -6.25
N SER A 42 5.81 -8.86 -6.37
CA SER A 42 6.68 -9.53 -5.37
C SER A 42 6.54 -8.94 -3.96
N ILE A 43 6.48 -7.60 -3.83
CA ILE A 43 6.22 -6.94 -2.55
C ILE A 43 4.81 -7.27 -2.05
N VAL A 44 3.82 -7.32 -2.94
CA VAL A 44 2.43 -7.65 -2.59
C VAL A 44 2.33 -9.06 -2.02
N PHE A 45 2.92 -10.05 -2.69
CA PHE A 45 2.94 -11.43 -2.20
C PHE A 45 3.72 -11.57 -0.89
N TRP A 46 4.84 -10.85 -0.74
CA TRP A 46 5.57 -10.82 0.53
C TRP A 46 4.71 -10.22 1.65
N LEU A 47 4.02 -9.10 1.41
CA LEU A 47 3.12 -8.47 2.36
C LEU A 47 1.96 -9.41 2.73
N LEU A 48 1.32 -10.08 1.78
CA LEU A 48 0.25 -11.03 2.07
C LEU A 48 0.68 -12.19 2.96
N LYS A 49 1.93 -12.65 2.82
CA LYS A 49 2.51 -13.72 3.64
C LYS A 49 2.87 -13.27 5.06
N HIS A 50 3.21 -12.00 5.26
CA HIS A 50 3.79 -11.50 6.52
C HIS A 50 2.90 -10.52 7.29
N LEU A 51 1.89 -9.92 6.67
CA LEU A 51 0.97 -9.02 7.37
C LEU A 51 0.07 -9.79 8.34
N PRO A 52 -0.20 -9.24 9.53
CA PRO A 52 -1.06 -9.88 10.50
C PRO A 52 -2.49 -9.96 9.97
N VAL A 53 -3.10 -11.14 10.10
CA VAL A 53 -4.52 -11.34 9.80
C VAL A 53 -5.36 -10.75 10.93
N ASN A 54 -6.40 -9.99 10.58
CA ASN A 54 -7.32 -9.49 11.60
C ASN A 54 -8.02 -10.64 12.35
N ARG A 55 -7.99 -10.58 13.68
CA ARG A 55 -8.69 -11.51 14.60
C ARG A 55 -9.83 -10.85 15.38
N ASP A 56 -10.04 -9.54 15.18
CA ASP A 56 -11.02 -8.76 15.92
C ASP A 56 -12.31 -8.63 15.09
N PRO A 57 -13.41 -9.28 15.51
CA PRO A 57 -14.66 -9.25 14.77
C PRO A 57 -15.36 -7.88 14.84
N GLN A 58 -14.93 -6.99 15.75
CA GLN A 58 -15.48 -5.64 15.90
C GLN A 58 -14.60 -4.58 15.24
N LEU A 59 -13.60 -4.99 14.45
CA LEU A 59 -12.71 -4.07 13.76
C LEU A 59 -13.54 -3.15 12.85
N LYS A 60 -13.45 -1.84 13.09
CA LYS A 60 -14.11 -0.85 12.25
C LYS A 60 -13.40 -0.75 10.91
N ALA A 61 -14.17 -0.84 9.84
CA ALA A 61 -13.67 -0.58 8.50
C ALA A 61 -13.21 0.89 8.40
N PRO A 62 -12.12 1.17 7.67
CA PRO A 62 -11.74 2.54 7.31
C PRO A 62 -12.87 3.26 6.53
N PRO A 63 -12.86 4.60 6.49
CA PRO A 63 -13.69 5.36 5.56
C PRO A 63 -13.45 4.94 4.11
N ALA A 64 -14.35 5.36 3.21
CA ALA A 64 -14.19 5.11 1.77
C ALA A 64 -12.79 5.54 1.27
N GLY A 65 -12.21 4.67 0.43
CA GLY A 65 -10.91 4.90 -0.19
C GLY A 65 -10.94 6.02 -1.23
N PRO A 66 -9.78 6.63 -1.55
CA PRO A 66 -9.69 7.60 -2.63
C PRO A 66 -9.95 6.95 -4.00
N GLY A 67 -10.53 7.69 -4.94
CA GLY A 67 -10.69 7.21 -6.32
C GLY A 67 -9.34 7.12 -7.04
N ILE A 68 -9.09 5.99 -7.71
CA ILE A 68 -7.98 5.84 -8.66
C ILE A 68 -8.49 6.21 -10.05
N THR A 69 -7.78 7.10 -10.72
CA THR A 69 -8.10 7.61 -12.04
C THR A 69 -7.01 7.21 -13.04
N GLN A 70 -7.30 7.33 -14.34
CA GLN A 70 -6.29 7.10 -15.38
C GLN A 70 -5.09 8.07 -15.24
N ALA A 71 -5.34 9.30 -14.79
CA ALA A 71 -4.27 10.26 -14.52
C ALA A 71 -3.29 9.82 -13.42
N ASP A 72 -3.76 9.00 -12.45
CA ASP A 72 -2.87 8.45 -11.43
C ASP A 72 -1.91 7.41 -12.05
N TRP A 73 -2.37 6.62 -13.02
CA TRP A 73 -1.55 5.65 -13.75
C TRP A 73 -0.57 6.30 -14.72
N ASP A 74 -1.02 7.33 -15.43
CA ASP A 74 -0.23 8.00 -16.47
C ASP A 74 0.80 8.98 -15.87
N SER A 75 0.70 9.30 -14.58
CA SER A 75 1.56 10.28 -13.94
C SER A 75 3.01 9.78 -13.82
N PRO A 76 3.99 10.46 -14.46
CA PRO A 76 5.40 10.07 -14.40
C PRO A 76 6.02 10.32 -13.02
N TYR A 77 5.29 10.99 -12.13
CA TYR A 77 5.71 11.33 -10.78
C TYR A 77 5.37 10.25 -9.75
N VAL A 78 4.59 9.23 -10.12
CA VAL A 78 4.27 8.12 -9.22
C VAL A 78 5.49 7.20 -9.09
N PRO A 79 6.16 7.19 -7.93
CA PRO A 79 7.37 6.42 -7.74
C PRO A 79 7.05 4.93 -7.62
N ARG A 80 8.05 4.10 -7.90
CA ARG A 80 7.95 2.64 -7.74
C ARG A 80 8.63 2.20 -6.45
N ALA A 81 7.95 1.38 -5.66
CA ALA A 81 8.53 0.75 -4.49
C ALA A 81 9.56 -0.32 -4.90
N GLN A 82 10.73 -0.27 -4.28
CA GLN A 82 11.80 -1.25 -4.42
C GLN A 82 11.76 -2.28 -3.28
N TYR A 83 11.50 -1.79 -2.06
CA TYR A 83 11.36 -2.62 -0.87
C TYR A 83 10.46 -1.92 0.14
N VAL A 84 9.95 -2.69 1.10
CA VAL A 84 9.14 -2.19 2.20
C VAL A 84 9.71 -2.68 3.52
N ASN A 85 9.87 -1.78 4.48
CA ASN A 85 10.22 -2.11 5.85
C ASN A 85 8.97 -1.94 6.72
N CYS A 86 8.49 -3.03 7.30
CA CYS A 86 7.34 -3.02 8.20
C CYS A 86 7.81 -3.04 9.66
N LYS A 87 7.26 -2.14 10.48
CA LYS A 87 7.42 -2.15 11.93
C LYS A 87 6.05 -2.13 12.59
N GLU A 88 5.77 -3.16 13.39
CA GLU A 88 4.58 -3.19 14.24
C GLU A 88 4.68 -2.15 15.36
N LEU A 89 3.57 -1.48 15.61
CA LEU A 89 3.35 -0.53 16.68
C LEU A 89 2.07 -0.94 17.43
N PRO A 90 1.86 -0.49 18.68
CA PRO A 90 0.60 -0.71 19.36
C PRO A 90 -0.60 -0.19 18.54
N GLY A 91 -1.40 -1.11 17.99
CA GLY A 91 -2.59 -0.79 17.19
C GLY A 91 -2.34 -0.31 15.76
N ALA A 92 -1.11 -0.33 15.25
CA ALA A 92 -0.79 0.14 13.90
C ALA A 92 0.44 -0.56 13.31
N ILE A 93 0.61 -0.48 11.99
CA ILE A 93 1.83 -0.87 11.29
C ILE A 93 2.41 0.37 10.62
N ARG A 94 3.68 0.63 10.86
CA ARG A 94 4.45 1.61 10.10
C ARG A 94 5.15 0.90 8.95
N MET A 95 4.86 1.30 7.73
CA MET A 95 5.52 0.80 6.52
C MET A 95 6.36 1.91 5.91
N THR A 96 7.66 1.68 5.78
CA THR A 96 8.57 2.56 5.06
C THR A 96 8.86 1.93 3.70
N PHE A 97 8.26 2.49 2.67
CA PHE A 97 8.54 2.16 1.28
C PHE A 97 9.77 2.90 0.82
N VAL A 98 10.78 2.15 0.41
CA VAL A 98 11.88 2.73 -0.33
C VAL A 98 11.55 2.70 -1.81
N LEU A 99 11.72 3.87 -2.40
CA LEU A 99 11.24 4.22 -3.71
C LEU A 99 12.41 4.32 -4.68
N ASP A 100 12.13 4.13 -5.97
CA ASP A 100 13.07 4.36 -7.08
C ASP A 100 13.64 5.79 -7.13
N ARG A 101 13.01 6.72 -6.41
CA ARG A 101 13.44 8.11 -6.25
C ARG A 101 13.20 8.59 -4.81
N LYS A 102 14.02 9.53 -4.32
CA LYS A 102 13.87 10.14 -2.99
C LYS A 102 12.86 11.30 -2.98
N PRO A 103 12.23 11.61 -1.83
CA PRO A 103 12.36 10.96 -0.52
C PRO A 103 11.60 9.64 -0.42
N GLU A 104 11.99 8.81 0.55
CA GLU A 104 11.24 7.59 0.91
C GLU A 104 9.87 7.96 1.51
N LEU A 105 8.90 7.06 1.34
CA LEU A 105 7.56 7.22 1.86
C LEU A 105 7.39 6.33 3.10
N THR A 106 7.01 6.93 4.22
CA THR A 106 6.57 6.18 5.39
C THR A 106 5.07 6.40 5.59
N VAL A 107 4.31 5.32 5.64
CA VAL A 107 2.89 5.33 5.98
C VAL A 107 2.67 4.65 7.33
N VAL A 108 1.70 5.14 8.10
CA VAL A 108 1.23 4.51 9.32
C VAL A 108 -0.22 4.10 9.08
N LEU A 109 -0.45 2.79 9.16
CA LEU A 109 -1.73 2.14 8.92
C LEU A 109 -2.26 1.62 10.25
N ASP A 110 -3.46 2.02 10.64
CA ASP A 110 -4.14 1.36 11.77
C ASP A 110 -4.59 -0.06 11.38
N ARG A 111 -5.08 -0.83 12.35
CA ARG A 111 -5.54 -2.21 12.12
C ARG A 111 -6.61 -2.31 11.01
N GLY A 112 -7.50 -1.32 10.91
CA GLY A 112 -8.55 -1.28 9.90
C GLY A 112 -7.96 -1.14 8.49
N ASN A 113 -7.00 -0.23 8.32
CA ASN A 113 -6.33 0.00 7.05
C ASN A 113 -5.41 -1.16 6.66
N VAL A 114 -4.75 -1.81 7.62
CA VAL A 114 -3.96 -3.03 7.37
C VAL A 114 -4.85 -4.14 6.81
N GLU A 115 -6.02 -4.37 7.43
CA GLU A 115 -6.95 -5.39 6.97
C GLU A 115 -7.56 -5.04 5.61
N LEU A 116 -7.93 -3.77 5.38
CA LEU A 116 -8.38 -3.29 4.07
C LEU A 116 -7.33 -3.55 2.99
N MET A 117 -6.07 -3.18 3.26
CA MET A 117 -4.95 -3.43 2.33
C MET A 117 -4.81 -4.92 2.02
N ARG A 118 -4.85 -5.77 3.06
CA ARG A 118 -4.74 -7.22 2.93
C ARG A 118 -5.87 -7.80 2.08
N GLN A 119 -7.11 -7.36 2.29
CA GLN A 119 -8.26 -7.80 1.50
C GLN A 119 -8.14 -7.40 0.03
N ILE A 120 -7.76 -6.16 -0.25
CA ILE A 120 -7.56 -5.69 -1.64
C ILE A 120 -6.44 -6.45 -2.32
N MET A 121 -5.29 -6.61 -1.66
CA MET A 121 -4.18 -7.41 -2.20
C MET A 121 -4.60 -8.86 -2.45
N ALA A 122 -5.37 -9.46 -1.54
CA ALA A 122 -5.88 -10.82 -1.71
C ALA A 122 -6.81 -10.96 -2.93
N MET A 123 -7.66 -9.97 -3.20
CA MET A 123 -8.51 -9.96 -4.41
C MET A 123 -7.68 -9.99 -5.70
N TYR A 124 -6.56 -9.27 -5.73
CA TYR A 124 -5.69 -9.20 -6.91
C TYR A 124 -4.69 -10.37 -7.04
N THR A 125 -4.66 -11.32 -6.10
CA THR A 125 -3.72 -12.46 -6.17
C THR A 125 -3.83 -13.29 -7.44
N LYS A 126 -5.02 -13.34 -8.07
CA LYS A 126 -5.25 -14.06 -9.33
C LYS A 126 -4.84 -13.27 -10.57
N ASP A 127 -4.80 -11.95 -10.45
CA ASP A 127 -4.44 -11.05 -11.55
C ASP A 127 -2.93 -10.73 -11.54
N LEU A 128 -2.28 -10.84 -10.37
CA LEU A 128 -0.85 -10.61 -10.20
C LEU A 128 -0.02 -11.83 -10.57
N ILE A 129 1.14 -11.58 -11.18
CA ILE A 129 2.12 -12.61 -11.52
C ILE A 129 3.01 -12.85 -10.30
N ASP A 130 2.90 -14.03 -9.68
CA ASP A 130 3.85 -14.50 -8.66
C ASP A 130 5.04 -15.18 -9.34
N LEU A 131 6.13 -14.44 -9.51
CA LEU A 131 7.37 -14.97 -10.11
C LEU A 131 8.13 -15.90 -9.15
N ASP A 132 7.80 -15.89 -7.85
CA ASP A 132 8.45 -16.70 -6.82
C ASP A 132 7.65 -17.99 -6.51
N ALA A 133 6.50 -18.21 -7.17
CA ALA A 133 5.74 -19.45 -7.09
C ALA A 133 6.36 -20.52 -7.99
N GLN A 134 7.52 -21.03 -7.60
CA GLN A 134 8.13 -22.26 -8.14
C GLN A 134 8.07 -23.38 -7.11
#